data_AF-A0A3B9Y069-F1
#
_entry.id   AF-A0A3B9Y069-F1
#
_cell.length_a   1.000
_cell.length_b   1.000
_cell.length_c   1.000
_cell.angle_alpha   90.00
_cell.angle_beta   90.00
_cell.angle_gamma   90.00
#
_symmetry.space_group_name_H-M   'P 1'
#
loop_
_entity.id
_entity.type
_entity.pdbx_description
1 polymer ?
#
loop_
_entity_poly.entity_id
_entity_poly.type
_entity_poly.pdbx_seq_one_letter_code
_entity_poly.pdbx_strand_id
1 'polypeptide(L)'
;MWPPNVIVQYQLHTPDEEEIVRDIVERPKSVLLFPVSQKGTVLLIEEYDLGSETWQLTIPGGKVTDSTPEGIRKQAEVELREEIGYRPGRLAKTLGFLQSSGVY
;
A
#
# COMPACT_ATOMS: atom_id res chain seq x y z
N MET A 1 -7.81 -15.95 7.83
CA MET A 1 -6.36 -16.23 7.73
C MET A 1 -5.84 -15.40 6.57
N TRP A 2 -4.91 -14.48 6.82
CA TRP A 2 -4.37 -13.54 5.83
C TRP A 2 -3.44 -14.26 4.84
N PRO A 3 -3.44 -13.93 3.53
CA PRO A 3 -2.40 -14.43 2.65
C PRO A 3 -1.07 -13.72 3.00
N PRO A 4 0.03 -14.47 3.22
CA PRO A 4 1.34 -13.88 3.47
C PRO A 4 1.83 -13.13 2.22
N ASN A 5 2.82 -12.24 2.39
CA ASN A 5 3.61 -11.84 1.23
C ASN A 5 4.22 -13.12 0.63
N VAL A 6 4.04 -13.31 -0.67
CA VAL A 6 4.52 -14.51 -1.35
C VAL A 6 5.80 -14.15 -2.07
N ILE A 7 6.86 -14.93 -1.85
CA ILE A 7 8.04 -14.92 -2.71
C ILE A 7 7.71 -15.86 -3.85
N VAL A 8 7.62 -15.32 -5.05
CA VAL A 8 7.39 -16.07 -6.28
C VAL A 8 8.67 -16.07 -7.09
N GLN A 9 9.12 -17.25 -7.50
CA GLN A 9 10.25 -17.38 -8.41
C GLN A 9 9.75 -17.26 -9.85
N TYR A 10 10.30 -16.32 -10.59
CA TYR A 10 10.02 -16.13 -12.01
C TYR A 10 11.21 -16.62 -12.83
N GLN A 11 10.94 -17.55 -13.75
CA GLN A 11 11.86 -17.93 -14.82
C GLN A 11 11.62 -17.03 -16.02
N LEU A 12 12.66 -16.36 -16.48
CA LEU A 12 12.59 -15.40 -17.58
C LEU A 12 13.60 -15.80 -18.65
N HIS A 13 13.19 -15.73 -19.91
CA HIS A 13 14.11 -15.81 -21.03
C HIS A 13 14.52 -14.41 -21.45
N THR A 14 15.81 -14.16 -21.53
CA THR A 14 16.36 -12.90 -22.02
C THR A 14 16.33 -12.87 -23.56
N PRO A 15 16.46 -11.68 -24.18
CA PRO A 15 16.64 -11.58 -25.63
C PRO A 15 17.87 -12.33 -26.16
N ASP A 16 18.87 -12.58 -25.31
CA ASP A 16 20.10 -13.31 -25.63
C ASP A 16 19.98 -14.83 -25.39
N GLU A 17 18.75 -15.34 -25.25
CA GLU A 17 18.40 -16.74 -25.01
C GLU A 17 18.90 -17.33 -23.66
N GLU A 18 19.43 -16.50 -22.76
CA GLU A 18 19.77 -16.93 -21.40
C GLU A 18 18.52 -17.06 -20.53
N GLU A 19 18.45 -18.13 -19.73
CA GLU A 19 17.46 -18.29 -18.66
C GLU A 19 17.96 -17.63 -17.37
N ILE A 20 17.15 -16.72 -16.83
CA ILE A 20 17.39 -16.10 -15.52
C ILE A 20 16.25 -16.43 -14.56
N VAL A 21 16.62 -16.67 -13.28
CA VAL A 21 15.66 -16.83 -12.19
C VAL A 21 15.67 -15.56 -11.34
N ARG A 22 14.48 -15.10 -10.94
CA ARG A 22 14.30 -13.93 -10.08
C ARG A 22 13.30 -14.20 -8.98
N ASP A 23 13.65 -13.78 -7.76
CA ASP A 23 12.75 -13.87 -6.61
C ASP A 23 12.00 -12.54 -6.49
N ILE A 24 10.68 -12.59 -6.66
CA ILE A 24 9.80 -11.42 -6.60
C ILE A 24 8.91 -11.52 -5.37
N VAL A 25 8.91 -10.46 -4.56
CA VAL A 25 7.98 -10.32 -3.44
C VAL A 25 6.68 -9.71 -3.94
N GLU A 26 5.62 -10.51 -4.01
CA GLU A 26 4.29 -10.01 -4.35
C GLU A 26 3.59 -9.44 -3.12
N ARG A 27 3.17 -8.18 -3.22
CA ARG A 27 2.44 -7.47 -2.18
C ARG A 27 0.98 -7.24 -2.61
N PRO A 28 0.02 -7.37 -1.69
CA PRO A 28 -1.37 -7.06 -1.98
C PRO A 28 -1.52 -5.58 -2.34
N LYS A 29 -2.53 -5.29 -3.16
CA LYS A 29 -2.94 -3.91 -3.42
C LYS A 29 -3.30 -3.23 -2.10
N SER A 30 -2.96 -1.96 -2.00
CA SER A 30 -3.19 -1.15 -0.80
C SER A 30 -3.69 0.23 -1.19
N VAL A 31 -4.36 0.90 -0.26
CA VAL A 31 -4.75 2.31 -0.37
C VAL A 31 -3.92 3.11 0.62
N LEU A 32 -3.43 4.25 0.17
CA LEU A 32 -2.75 5.23 1.01
C LEU A 32 -3.56 6.52 0.99
N LEU A 33 -3.68 7.14 2.15
CA LEU A 33 -4.58 8.26 2.37
C LEU A 33 -3.76 9.49 2.69
N PHE A 34 -3.98 10.57 1.96
CA PHE A 34 -3.38 11.86 2.28
C PHE A 34 -4.44 12.79 2.89
N PRO A 35 -4.79 12.61 4.18
CA PRO A 35 -5.86 13.38 4.81
C PRO A 35 -5.41 14.82 5.06
N VAL A 36 -6.19 15.76 4.53
CA VAL A 36 -6.00 17.20 4.76
C VAL A 36 -7.22 17.74 5.49
N SER A 37 -7.00 18.34 6.65
CA SER A 37 -8.04 18.97 7.45
C SER A 37 -8.58 20.23 6.78
N GLN A 38 -9.71 20.75 7.25
CA GLN A 38 -10.27 22.03 6.75
C GLN A 38 -9.31 23.22 6.93
N LYS A 39 -8.35 23.12 7.87
CA LYS A 39 -7.33 24.15 8.11
C LYS A 39 -6.04 23.93 7.30
N GLY A 40 -6.01 22.94 6.40
CA GLY A 40 -4.83 22.60 5.61
C GLY A 40 -3.80 21.74 6.37
N THR A 41 -4.15 21.21 7.54
CA THR A 41 -3.25 20.34 8.32
C THR A 41 -3.24 18.93 7.73
N VAL A 42 -2.06 18.39 7.47
CA VAL A 42 -1.89 16.97 7.11
C VAL A 42 -1.88 16.13 8.38
N LEU A 43 -2.69 15.09 8.41
CA LEU A 43 -2.71 14.14 9.52
C LEU A 43 -1.84 12.93 9.16
N LEU A 44 -0.90 12.61 10.04
CA LEU A 44 -0.02 11.46 9.95
C LEU A 44 -0.28 10.54 11.15
N ILE A 45 0.17 9.29 11.03
CA ILE A 45 0.22 8.33 12.12
C ILE A 45 1.66 7.95 12.40
N GLU A 46 1.93 7.49 13.62
CA GLU A 46 3.22 6.94 14.02
C GLU A 46 3.10 5.42 14.11
N GLU A 47 3.91 4.71 13.34
CA GLU A 47 3.91 3.25 13.29
C GLU A 47 5.31 2.70 13.45
N TYR A 48 5.43 1.55 14.11
CA TYR A 48 6.69 0.84 14.22
C TYR A 48 6.89 -0.05 13.00
N ASP A 49 7.86 0.32 12.15
CA ASP A 49 8.23 -0.48 10.99
C ASP A 49 9.23 -1.56 11.41
N LEU A 50 8.77 -2.81 11.42
CA LEU A 50 9.62 -3.95 11.75
C LEU A 50 10.77 -4.15 10.75
N GLY A 51 10.61 -3.78 9.49
CA GLY A 51 11.65 -3.96 8.46
C GLY A 51 12.84 -3.02 8.66
N SER A 52 12.62 -1.84 9.24
CA SER A 52 13.66 -0.86 9.56
C SER A 52 13.94 -0.72 11.07
N GLU A 53 13.20 -1.46 11.91
CA GLU A 53 13.29 -1.47 13.37
C GLU A 53 13.19 -0.07 14.01
N THR A 54 12.34 0.80 13.46
CA THR A 54 12.15 2.16 13.96
C THR A 54 10.69 2.61 13.88
N TRP A 55 10.32 3.52 14.79
CA TRP A 55 9.10 4.30 14.66
C TRP A 55 9.23 5.28 13.49
N GLN A 56 8.20 5.36 12.66
CA GLN A 56 8.13 6.24 11.50
C GLN A 56 6.82 7.01 11.49
N LEU A 57 6.88 8.28 11.09
CA LEU A 57 5.69 9.02 10.70
C LEU A 57 5.29 8.60 9.28
N THR A 58 4.08 8.11 9.13
CA THR A 58 3.53 7.65 7.85
C THR A 58 2.14 8.23 7.63
N ILE A 59 1.63 8.03 6.42
CA ILE A 59 0.26 8.34 6.06
C ILE A 59 -0.65 7.15 6.37
N PRO A 60 -1.92 7.38 6.77
CA PRO A 60 -2.87 6.31 7.00
C PRO A 60 -3.07 5.44 5.76
N GLY A 61 -3.32 4.16 5.93
CA GLY A 61 -3.53 3.27 4.80
C GLY A 61 -3.47 1.80 5.13
N GLY A 62 -3.98 1.00 4.19
CA GLY A 62 -4.05 -0.43 4.41
C GLY A 62 -4.38 -1.21 3.17
N LYS A 63 -4.45 -2.53 3.34
CA LYS A 63 -4.63 -3.49 2.24
C LYS A 63 -6.04 -3.43 1.70
N VAL A 64 -6.17 -3.56 0.39
CA VAL A 64 -7.45 -3.58 -0.31
C VAL A 64 -7.82 -5.03 -0.64
N THR A 65 -8.97 -5.48 -0.13
CA THR A 65 -9.52 -6.82 -0.42
C THR A 65 -10.38 -6.82 -1.69
N ASP A 66 -11.12 -5.74 -1.94
CA ASP A 66 -11.91 -5.52 -3.14
C ASP A 66 -11.30 -4.39 -3.98
N SER A 67 -10.71 -4.76 -5.12
CA SER A 67 -9.99 -3.82 -5.97
C SER A 67 -10.86 -3.00 -6.94
N THR A 68 -12.20 -3.11 -6.85
CA THR A 68 -13.12 -2.20 -7.54
C THR A 68 -12.98 -0.76 -7.01
N PRO A 69 -13.37 0.28 -7.79
CA PRO A 69 -13.36 1.65 -7.31
C PRO A 69 -14.15 1.85 -6.00
N GLU A 70 -15.30 1.20 -5.88
CA GLU A 70 -16.16 1.23 -4.70
C GLU A 70 -15.49 0.53 -3.51
N GLY A 71 -14.87 -0.63 -3.74
CA GLY A 71 -14.10 -1.37 -2.73
C GLY A 71 -12.94 -0.55 -2.17
N ILE A 72 -12.16 0.10 -3.04
CA ILE A 72 -11.05 0.99 -2.65
C ILE A 72 -11.58 2.17 -1.82
N ARG A 73 -12.68 2.79 -2.26
CA ARG A 73 -13.29 3.91 -1.52
C ARG A 73 -13.76 3.47 -0.14
N LYS A 74 -14.40 2.30 -0.05
CA LYS A 74 -14.86 1.75 1.23
C LYS A 74 -13.68 1.47 2.17
N GLN A 75 -12.60 0.87 1.66
CA GLN A 75 -11.40 0.63 2.46
C GLN A 75 -10.80 1.95 2.96
N ALA A 76 -10.70 2.96 2.11
CA ALA A 76 -10.23 4.30 2.49
C ALA A 76 -11.02 4.90 3.66
N GLU A 77 -12.35 4.76 3.66
CA GLU A 77 -13.20 5.24 4.76
C GLU A 77 -13.01 4.45 6.06
N VAL A 78 -12.72 3.15 5.96
CA VAL A 78 -12.42 2.29 7.12
C VAL A 78 -11.09 2.70 7.75
N GLU A 79 -10.00 2.76 6.98
CA GLU A 79 -8.67 3.11 7.52
C GLU A 79 -8.66 4.50 8.15
N LEU A 80 -9.27 5.52 7.51
CA LEU A 80 -9.40 6.85 8.10
C LEU A 80 -10.12 6.83 9.46
N ARG A 81 -11.12 5.96 9.61
CA ARG A 81 -11.87 5.85 10.86
C ARG A 81 -11.06 5.10 11.92
N GLU A 82 -10.37 4.04 11.55
CA GLU A 82 -9.66 3.16 12.49
C GLU A 82 -8.35 3.78 12.98
N GLU A 83 -7.58 4.41 12.09
CA GLU A 83 -6.23 4.89 12.44
C GLU A 83 -6.21 6.32 12.98
N ILE A 84 -7.12 7.18 12.49
CA ILE A 84 -7.16 8.60 12.90
C ILE A 84 -8.54 9.07 13.41
N GLY A 85 -9.56 8.21 13.43
CA GLY A 85 -10.87 8.53 14.00
C GLY A 85 -11.77 9.45 13.16
N TYR A 86 -11.42 9.73 11.90
CA TYR A 86 -12.13 10.70 11.06
C TYR A 86 -12.98 10.03 9.97
N ARG A 87 -14.00 10.77 9.53
CA ARG A 87 -14.71 10.48 8.26
C ARG A 87 -14.37 11.57 7.24
N PRO A 88 -14.05 11.20 5.99
CA PRO A 88 -13.75 12.19 4.96
C PRO A 88 -15.01 12.92 4.50
N GLY A 89 -14.94 14.24 4.34
CA GLY A 89 -15.98 15.01 3.66
C GLY A 89 -15.92 14.85 2.13
N ARG A 90 -14.73 14.57 1.59
CA ARG A 90 -14.48 14.26 0.18
C ARG A 90 -13.36 13.24 0.08
N LEU A 91 -13.56 12.23 -0.77
CA LEU A 91 -12.51 11.33 -1.22
C LEU A 91 -12.32 11.47 -2.73
N ALA A 92 -11.08 11.58 -3.17
CA ALA A 92 -10.71 11.62 -4.58
C ALA A 92 -9.43 10.81 -4.79
N LYS A 93 -9.41 9.96 -5.81
CA LYS A 93 -8.21 9.24 -6.20
C LYS A 93 -7.25 10.21 -6.88
N THR A 94 -6.04 10.36 -6.33
CA THR A 94 -5.02 11.26 -6.88
C THR A 94 -4.14 10.57 -7.91
N LEU A 95 -3.61 9.39 -7.58
CA LEU A 95 -2.69 8.63 -8.41
C LEU A 95 -2.70 7.14 -8.05
N GLY A 96 -2.02 6.32 -8.85
CA GLY A 96 -1.70 4.93 -8.55
C GLY A 96 -0.27 4.64 -8.98
N PHE A 97 0.48 3.92 -8.16
CA PHE A 97 1.90 3.65 -8.37
C PHE A 97 2.30 2.31 -7.73
N LEU A 98 3.46 1.80 -8.14
CA LEU A 98 4.10 0.65 -7.50
C LEU A 98 5.01 1.16 -6.38
N GLN A 99 4.72 0.80 -5.13
CA GLN A 99 5.47 1.28 -3.95
C GLN A 99 6.92 0.81 -3.93
N SER A 100 7.19 -0.39 -4.43
CA SER A 100 8.54 -0.90 -4.61
C SER A 100 8.56 -1.73 -5.89
N SER A 101 9.56 -1.47 -6.73
CA SER A 101 9.97 -2.38 -7.79
C SER A 101 11.31 -2.92 -7.35
N GLY A 102 11.32 -4.16 -6.86
CA GLY A 102 12.51 -4.82 -6.34
C GLY A 102 12.53 -6.24 -6.88
N VAL A 103 13.63 -6.58 -7.54
CA VAL A 103 13.94 -7.94 -7.96
C VAL A 103 15.20 -8.29 -7.17
N TYR A 104 15.12 -9.31 -6.30
CA TYR A 104 16.32 -9.86 -5.65
C TYR A 104 16.97 -10.89 -6.59
#